data_AF-A0A497L9V9-F1
#
_entry.id   AF-A0A497L9V9-F1
#
_cell.length_a   1.000
_cell.length_b   1.000
_cell.length_c   1.000
_cell.angle_alpha   90.00
_cell.angle_beta   90.00
_cell.angle_gamma   90.00
#
_symmetry.space_group_name_H-M   'P 1'
#
loop_
_entity.id
_entity.type
_entity.pdbx_description
1 polymer ?
#
loop_
_entity_poly.entity_id
_entity_poly.type
_entity_poly.pdbx_seq_one_letter_code
_entity_poly.pdbx_strand_id
1 'polypeptide(L)'
;MIVMKPEERHVKIRVIFLGKRRMDAGWPHHMFDVDAEAERLRRKLEELMPKVKGVSFFGWDVLSEEGEVSNLAWNLNGADGLLIVLLTSEFAALGPDIFKILDSGLPAIVYSSPFSTYWNGSGRLTFERRKAVVVETEAVEDLLPALRALRAVCLLKKMKALIIKDFDYDPSRVDPRMAEPRWMGPEHGEMIKRTFGASLVFASYSELLDAYNSVSQEDGDKIAEEKAAKALEVKVSIDDLKKATR
;
A
#
# COMPACT_ATOMS: atom_id res chain seq x y z
N MET A 1 -4.29 -14.46 17.42
CA MET A 1 -3.97 -13.21 16.67
C MET A 1 -3.68 -13.59 15.22
N ILE A 2 -4.62 -13.35 14.30
CA ILE A 2 -4.41 -13.69 12.88
C ILE A 2 -3.42 -12.67 12.31
N VAL A 3 -2.14 -13.01 12.40
CA VAL A 3 -1.07 -12.31 11.71
C VAL A 3 -1.32 -12.54 10.22
N MET A 4 -1.61 -11.47 9.46
CA MET A 4 -1.70 -11.55 7.99
C MET A 4 -0.58 -12.43 7.44
N LYS A 5 -0.93 -13.36 6.56
CA LYS A 5 0.05 -14.27 5.99
C LYS A 5 1.11 -13.46 5.22
N PRO A 6 2.36 -13.94 5.11
CA PRO A 6 3.42 -13.23 4.39
C PRO A 6 3.01 -12.82 2.97
N GLU A 7 2.27 -13.68 2.27
CA GLU A 7 1.71 -13.42 0.94
C GLU A 7 0.68 -12.27 0.91
N GLU A 8 -0.10 -12.05 1.97
CA GLU A 8 -1.10 -10.98 2.05
C GLU A 8 -0.46 -9.61 2.35
N ARG A 9 0.79 -9.62 2.84
CA ARG A 9 1.60 -8.42 3.12
C ARG A 9 2.44 -7.99 1.92
N HIS A 10 2.20 -8.60 0.76
CA HIS A 10 2.88 -8.29 -0.48
C HIS A 10 2.14 -7.20 -1.25
N VAL A 11 2.89 -6.22 -1.75
CA VAL A 11 2.40 -5.06 -2.50
C VAL A 11 2.92 -5.13 -3.93
N LYS A 12 2.01 -5.15 -4.91
CA LYS A 12 2.35 -5.13 -6.33
C LYS A 12 2.38 -3.69 -6.84
N ILE A 13 3.55 -3.21 -7.22
CA ILE A 13 3.74 -1.86 -7.76
C ILE A 13 3.91 -1.96 -9.27
N ARG A 14 3.04 -1.31 -10.03
CA ARG A 14 3.20 -1.21 -11.48
C ARG A 14 4.19 -0.09 -11.81
N VAL A 15 5.22 -0.40 -12.59
CA VAL A 15 6.22 0.57 -13.04
C VAL A 15 5.86 1.02 -14.44
N ILE A 16 5.81 2.34 -14.63
CA ILE A 16 5.40 2.99 -15.87
C ILE A 16 6.45 4.03 -16.22
N PHE A 17 7.12 3.86 -17.35
CA PHE A 17 8.03 4.84 -17.91
C PHE A 17 7.28 5.73 -18.92
N LEU A 18 7.48 7.04 -18.82
CA LEU A 18 6.89 8.02 -19.72
C LEU A 18 8.00 8.74 -20.49
N GLY A 19 8.05 8.54 -21.81
CA GLY A 19 9.11 9.12 -22.64
C GLY A 19 8.74 9.22 -24.12
N LYS A 20 8.99 10.39 -24.73
CA LYS A 20 8.73 10.58 -26.16
C LYS A 20 9.86 9.99 -27.00
N ARG A 21 9.54 8.99 -27.81
CA ARG A 21 10.48 8.46 -28.81
C ARG A 21 10.57 9.43 -30.00
N ARG A 22 11.73 9.46 -30.65
CA ARG A 22 11.97 10.21 -31.91
C ARG A 22 11.53 11.67 -31.81
N MET A 23 12.11 12.40 -30.85
CA MET A 23 11.83 13.81 -30.67
C MET A 23 12.55 14.62 -31.75
N ASP A 24 11.82 15.43 -32.53
CA ASP A 24 12.44 16.37 -33.48
C ASP A 24 13.20 17.49 -32.76
N ALA A 25 12.66 17.91 -31.61
CA ALA A 25 13.30 18.73 -30.61
C ALA A 25 12.77 18.28 -29.25
N GLY A 26 13.65 18.12 -28.27
CA GLY A 26 13.22 17.79 -26.93
C GLY A 26 14.36 17.59 -25.94
N TRP A 27 13.98 17.42 -24.67
CA TRP A 27 14.86 17.28 -23.53
C TRP A 27 14.81 15.86 -22.96
N PRO A 28 15.95 15.18 -22.76
CA PRO A 28 17.30 15.73 -22.66
C PRO A 28 17.93 16.23 -23.97
N HIS A 29 17.71 15.51 -25.08
CA HIS A 29 18.10 15.91 -26.43
C HIS A 29 17.34 15.08 -27.48
N HIS A 30 17.30 15.51 -28.73
CA HIS A 30 16.58 14.84 -29.83
C HIS A 30 17.01 13.37 -30.08
N MET A 31 18.30 13.06 -29.86
CA MET A 31 18.84 11.70 -29.99
C MET A 31 18.67 10.82 -28.74
N PHE A 32 17.85 11.23 -27.76
CA PHE A 32 17.75 10.51 -26.49
C PHE A 32 17.07 9.16 -26.67
N ASP A 33 17.75 8.10 -26.22
CA ASP A 33 17.25 6.73 -26.32
C ASP A 33 16.39 6.38 -25.10
N VAL A 34 15.08 6.58 -25.26
CA VAL A 34 14.07 6.32 -24.23
C VAL A 34 14.07 4.86 -23.78
N ASP A 35 14.23 3.93 -24.73
CA ASP A 35 14.13 2.49 -24.44
C ASP A 35 15.38 1.99 -23.72
N ALA A 36 16.57 2.45 -24.13
CA ALA A 36 17.81 2.17 -23.43
C ALA A 36 17.81 2.74 -22.01
N GLU A 37 17.29 3.95 -21.82
CA GLU A 37 17.19 4.54 -20.48
C GLU A 37 16.17 3.82 -19.59
N ALA A 38 15.00 3.46 -20.13
CA ALA A 38 14.00 2.68 -19.41
C ALA A 38 14.58 1.35 -18.92
N GLU A 39 15.32 0.64 -19.77
CA GLU A 39 15.98 -0.62 -19.42
C GLU A 39 17.11 -0.41 -18.39
N ARG A 40 17.89 0.68 -18.50
CA ARG A 40 18.92 1.03 -17.50
C ARG A 40 18.29 1.27 -16.13
N LEU A 41 17.21 2.06 -16.06
CA LEU A 41 16.51 2.37 -14.81
C LEU A 41 15.78 1.15 -14.27
N ARG A 42 15.20 0.30 -15.12
CA ARG A 42 14.59 -0.96 -14.73
C ARG A 42 15.56 -1.82 -13.94
N ARG A 43 16.79 -2.03 -14.43
CA ARG A 43 17.81 -2.84 -13.72
C ARG A 43 18.12 -2.27 -12.34
N LYS A 44 18.30 -0.95 -12.25
CA LYS A 44 18.52 -0.26 -10.95
C LYS A 44 17.34 -0.42 -10.00
N LEU A 45 16.11 -0.31 -10.50
CA LEU A 45 14.90 -0.51 -9.71
C LEU A 45 14.77 -1.97 -9.24
N GLU A 46 15.09 -2.95 -10.09
CA GLU A 46 15.13 -4.37 -9.72
C GLU A 46 16.15 -4.63 -8.59
N GLU A 47 17.30 -3.96 -8.58
CA GLU A 47 18.28 -4.02 -7.48
C GLU A 47 17.78 -3.41 -6.16
N LEU A 48 16.83 -2.46 -6.22
CA LEU A 48 16.19 -1.87 -5.04
C LEU A 48 15.09 -2.75 -4.46
N MET A 49 14.44 -3.58 -5.29
CA MET A 49 13.29 -4.38 -4.88
C MET A 49 13.58 -5.26 -3.63
N PRO A 50 14.72 -5.98 -3.52
CA PRO A 50 15.05 -6.75 -2.31
C PRO A 50 15.23 -5.90 -1.04
N LYS A 51 15.55 -4.61 -1.18
CA LYS A 51 15.76 -3.68 -0.06
C LYS A 51 14.44 -3.20 0.56
N VAL A 52 13.30 -3.47 -0.08
CA VAL A 52 11.94 -3.19 0.42
C VAL A 52 11.14 -4.48 0.51
N LYS A 53 11.20 -5.14 1.67
CA LYS A 53 10.53 -6.43 1.91
C LYS A 53 9.03 -6.37 1.58
N GLY A 54 8.52 -7.36 0.83
CA GLY A 54 7.11 -7.49 0.49
C GLY A 54 6.62 -6.51 -0.58
N VAL A 55 7.50 -6.12 -1.50
CA VAL A 55 7.17 -5.34 -2.70
C VAL A 55 7.63 -6.12 -3.93
N SER A 56 6.84 -6.09 -5.00
CA SER A 56 7.27 -6.51 -6.34
C SER A 56 6.93 -5.48 -7.39
N PHE A 57 7.85 -5.28 -8.34
CA PHE A 57 7.62 -4.48 -9.53
C PHE A 57 7.08 -5.33 -10.69
N PHE A 58 6.18 -4.76 -11.49
CA PHE A 58 5.65 -5.38 -12.70
C PHE A 58 5.18 -4.32 -13.72
N GLY A 59 4.75 -4.76 -14.91
CA GLY A 59 4.30 -3.88 -16.00
C GLY A 59 5.47 -3.41 -16.85
N TRP A 60 6.37 -2.61 -16.26
CA TRP A 60 7.53 -2.02 -16.94
C TRP A 60 7.16 -1.36 -18.28
N ASP A 61 5.97 -0.76 -18.34
CA ASP A 61 5.41 -0.22 -19.58
C ASP A 61 6.18 1.04 -19.99
N VAL A 62 6.58 1.17 -21.26
CA VAL A 62 7.23 2.38 -21.79
C VAL A 62 6.27 3.07 -22.75
N LEU A 63 5.64 4.14 -22.27
CA LEU A 63 4.60 4.86 -22.99
C LEU A 63 5.16 6.11 -23.66
N SER A 64 4.80 6.27 -24.92
CA SER A 64 5.25 7.34 -25.82
C SER A 64 4.11 8.09 -26.51
N GLU A 65 2.86 7.64 -26.37
CA GLU A 65 1.69 8.28 -26.96
C GLU A 65 0.49 8.37 -25.99
N GLU A 66 -0.42 9.30 -26.26
CA GLU A 66 -1.60 9.53 -25.41
C GLU A 66 -2.63 8.39 -25.42
N GLY A 67 -2.74 7.70 -26.56
CA GLY A 67 -3.57 6.50 -26.66
C GLY A 67 -3.08 5.40 -25.71
N GLU A 68 -1.76 5.23 -25.59
CA GLU A 68 -1.15 4.22 -24.71
C GLU A 68 -1.41 4.54 -23.24
N VAL A 69 -1.28 5.80 -22.83
CA VAL A 69 -1.61 6.24 -21.47
C VAL A 69 -3.08 6.02 -21.15
N SER A 70 -3.97 6.40 -22.08
CA SER A 70 -5.41 6.21 -21.89
C SER A 70 -5.71 4.72 -21.73
N ASN A 71 -5.23 3.87 -22.65
CA ASN A 71 -5.41 2.42 -22.59
C ASN A 71 -4.88 1.81 -21.29
N LEU A 72 -3.71 2.26 -20.82
CA LEU A 72 -3.15 1.79 -19.56
C LEU A 72 -4.00 2.22 -18.36
N ALA A 73 -4.50 3.47 -18.33
CA ALA A 73 -5.32 3.98 -17.25
C ALA A 73 -6.61 3.15 -17.05
N TRP A 74 -7.19 2.64 -18.14
CA TRP A 74 -8.32 1.70 -18.09
C TRP A 74 -7.92 0.28 -17.60
N ASN A 75 -6.64 -0.05 -17.57
CA ASN A 75 -6.13 -1.40 -17.28
C ASN A 75 -4.96 -1.41 -16.27
N LEU A 76 -5.17 -0.77 -15.12
CA LEU A 76 -4.25 -0.84 -13.96
C LEU A 76 -4.55 -2.04 -13.04
N ASN A 77 -5.32 -3.02 -13.51
CA ASN A 77 -5.80 -4.15 -12.72
C ASN A 77 -4.64 -4.89 -12.03
N GLY A 78 -4.83 -5.21 -10.75
CA GLY A 78 -3.86 -5.94 -9.93
C GLY A 78 -2.69 -5.10 -9.37
N ALA A 79 -2.62 -3.80 -9.69
CA ALA A 79 -1.70 -2.87 -9.03
C ALA A 79 -2.25 -2.40 -7.68
N ASP A 80 -1.42 -2.46 -6.64
CA ASP A 80 -1.70 -1.86 -5.33
C ASP A 80 -1.24 -0.40 -5.27
N GLY A 81 -0.21 -0.07 -6.04
CA GLY A 81 0.38 1.26 -6.17
C GLY A 81 1.17 1.41 -7.47
N LEU A 82 1.62 2.63 -7.75
CA LEU A 82 2.26 2.99 -9.01
C LEU A 82 3.64 3.61 -8.76
N LEU A 83 4.59 3.29 -9.65
CA LEU A 83 5.84 4.02 -9.80
C LEU A 83 5.88 4.57 -11.23
N ILE A 84 5.74 5.87 -11.37
CA ILE A 84 5.76 6.56 -12.66
C ILE A 84 7.12 7.23 -12.79
N VAL A 85 7.87 6.86 -13.83
CA VAL A 85 9.22 7.34 -14.10
C VAL A 85 9.19 8.22 -15.34
N LEU A 86 9.60 9.47 -15.17
CA LEU A 86 9.69 10.41 -16.28
C LEU A 86 11.04 10.25 -16.97
N LEU A 87 11.03 10.10 -18.30
CA LEU A 87 12.24 9.93 -19.13
C LEU A 87 12.53 11.13 -20.04
N THR A 88 11.52 11.95 -20.33
CA THR A 88 11.65 13.15 -21.19
C THR A 88 10.79 14.29 -20.67
N SER A 89 11.22 15.55 -20.84
CA SER A 89 10.44 16.73 -20.38
C SER A 89 9.24 17.06 -21.27
N GLU A 90 9.19 16.53 -22.49
CA GLU A 90 8.09 16.73 -23.45
C GLU A 90 6.80 16.15 -22.88
N PHE A 91 6.90 15.08 -22.10
CA PHE A 91 5.79 14.49 -21.35
C PHE A 91 5.42 15.29 -20.10
N ALA A 92 6.33 16.13 -19.59
CA ALA A 92 6.09 16.99 -18.45
C ALA A 92 5.30 18.27 -18.80
N ALA A 93 5.38 18.75 -20.05
CA ALA A 93 4.71 19.99 -20.49
C ALA A 93 3.73 19.82 -21.67
N LEU A 94 3.83 18.76 -22.50
CA LEU A 94 3.10 18.62 -23.77
C LEU A 94 2.64 17.18 -24.10
N GLY A 95 2.78 16.23 -23.17
CA GLY A 95 2.43 14.82 -23.37
C GLY A 95 1.30 14.34 -22.44
N PRO A 96 0.80 13.11 -22.64
CA PRO A 96 -0.39 12.60 -22.00
C PRO A 96 -0.36 12.73 -20.50
N ASP A 97 -1.48 13.23 -20.01
CA ASP A 97 -1.58 13.73 -18.67
C ASP A 97 -1.31 12.58 -17.67
N ILE A 98 -0.16 12.61 -16.98
CA ILE A 98 0.14 11.76 -15.82
C ILE A 98 -1.03 11.75 -14.82
N PHE A 99 -1.80 12.85 -14.75
CA PHE A 99 -3.02 12.95 -13.95
C PHE A 99 -4.10 11.95 -14.39
N LYS A 100 -4.18 11.52 -15.66
CA LYS A 100 -5.07 10.42 -16.13
C LYS A 100 -4.72 9.08 -15.50
N ILE A 101 -3.42 8.77 -15.37
CA ILE A 101 -3.00 7.55 -14.67
C ILE A 101 -3.35 7.67 -13.18
N LEU A 102 -3.18 8.86 -12.61
CA LEU A 102 -3.49 9.15 -11.21
C LEU A 102 -5.00 9.24 -10.90
N ASP A 103 -5.86 9.40 -11.91
CA ASP A 103 -7.33 9.33 -11.76
C ASP A 103 -7.78 7.95 -11.25
N SER A 104 -6.95 6.91 -11.39
CA SER A 104 -7.18 5.59 -10.79
C SER A 104 -7.30 5.59 -9.27
N GLY A 105 -6.81 6.63 -8.58
CA GLY A 105 -6.83 6.74 -7.12
C GLY A 105 -5.87 5.79 -6.40
N LEU A 106 -5.04 5.06 -7.16
CA LEU A 106 -3.92 4.29 -6.62
C LEU A 106 -2.87 5.24 -6.05
N PRO A 107 -2.24 4.88 -4.92
CA PRO A 107 -1.14 5.67 -4.39
C PRO A 107 0.06 5.54 -5.34
N ALA A 108 0.75 6.64 -5.60
CA ALA A 108 1.80 6.70 -6.62
C ALA A 108 3.06 7.41 -6.14
N ILE A 109 4.19 7.04 -6.74
CA ILE A 109 5.44 7.80 -6.70
C ILE A 109 5.68 8.29 -8.13
N VAL A 110 5.96 9.58 -8.27
CA VAL A 110 6.48 10.16 -9.51
C VAL A 110 7.97 10.39 -9.33
N TYR A 111 8.78 9.65 -10.06
CA TYR A 111 10.22 9.76 -10.07
C TYR A 111 10.68 10.59 -11.27
N SER A 112 11.51 11.59 -11.01
CA SER A 112 12.15 12.40 -12.03
C SER A 112 13.62 12.63 -11.66
N SER A 113 14.50 12.62 -12.65
CA SER A 113 15.91 12.98 -12.44
C SER A 113 16.11 14.47 -12.75
N PRO A 114 16.41 15.34 -11.77
CA PRO A 114 16.58 16.77 -11.98
C PRO A 114 17.55 17.05 -13.13
N PHE A 115 17.26 18.10 -13.90
CA PHE A 115 18.02 18.51 -15.09
C PHE A 115 18.11 17.48 -16.24
N SER A 116 17.78 16.21 -16.03
CA SER A 116 17.60 15.22 -17.11
C SER A 116 16.15 15.18 -17.55
N THR A 117 15.21 15.25 -16.60
CA THR A 117 13.77 15.26 -16.85
C THR A 117 13.16 16.29 -15.91
N TYR A 118 12.75 17.43 -16.43
CA TYR A 118 12.14 18.49 -15.61
C TYR A 118 10.62 18.28 -15.58
N TRP A 119 10.02 18.27 -14.39
CA TRP A 119 8.57 18.21 -14.23
C TRP A 119 8.08 19.20 -13.19
N ASN A 120 7.15 20.07 -13.60
CA ASN A 120 6.59 21.12 -12.75
C ASN A 120 5.16 20.81 -12.25
N GLY A 121 4.70 19.55 -12.37
CA GLY A 121 3.34 19.16 -11.99
C GLY A 121 3.11 18.97 -10.48
N SER A 122 4.14 19.09 -9.64
CA SER A 122 4.06 18.91 -8.18
C SER A 122 3.08 19.87 -7.50
N GLY A 123 2.98 21.12 -7.98
CA GLY A 123 2.00 22.09 -7.50
C GLY A 123 0.56 21.66 -7.79
N ARG A 124 0.31 21.14 -9.00
CA ARG A 124 -1.02 20.64 -9.41
C ARG A 124 -1.42 19.38 -8.63
N LEU A 125 -0.48 18.46 -8.36
CA LEU A 125 -0.74 17.31 -7.47
C LEU A 125 -1.25 17.75 -6.09
N THR A 126 -0.60 18.77 -5.53
CA THR A 126 -0.94 19.31 -4.20
C THR A 126 -2.30 19.99 -4.21
N PHE A 127 -2.55 20.86 -5.20
CA PHE A 127 -3.80 21.59 -5.37
C PHE A 127 -5.00 20.65 -5.56
N GLU A 128 -4.85 19.63 -6.42
CA GLU A 128 -5.89 18.63 -6.71
C GLU A 128 -5.95 17.50 -5.67
N ARG A 129 -5.10 17.54 -4.62
CA ARG A 129 -5.03 16.51 -3.56
C ARG A 129 -4.86 15.08 -4.11
N ARG A 130 -4.06 14.95 -5.17
CA ARG A 130 -3.76 13.67 -5.81
C ARG A 130 -2.93 12.78 -4.88
N LYS A 131 -3.14 11.47 -4.95
CA LYS A 131 -2.45 10.48 -4.10
C LYS A 131 -1.07 10.12 -4.63
N ALA A 132 -0.25 11.12 -4.92
CA ALA A 132 1.11 10.91 -5.42
C ALA A 132 2.13 11.75 -4.66
N VAL A 133 3.34 11.22 -4.50
CA VAL A 133 4.51 11.94 -4.02
C VAL A 133 5.54 12.05 -5.13
N VAL A 134 6.26 13.17 -5.17
CA VAL A 134 7.31 13.41 -6.17
C VAL A 134 8.66 13.17 -5.51
N VAL A 135 9.53 12.42 -6.20
CA VAL A 135 10.91 12.18 -5.80
C VAL A 135 11.80 12.66 -6.93
N GLU A 136 12.45 13.80 -6.71
CA GLU A 136 13.33 14.46 -7.68
C GLU A 136 14.78 14.28 -7.25
N THR A 137 15.47 13.31 -7.85
CA THR A 137 16.86 12.94 -7.52
C THR A 137 17.51 12.15 -8.64
N GLU A 138 18.82 12.29 -8.81
CA GLU A 138 19.60 11.47 -9.75
C GLU A 138 19.88 10.06 -9.20
N ALA A 139 19.87 9.89 -7.88
CA ALA A 139 20.16 8.63 -7.22
C ALA A 139 18.87 7.81 -7.03
N VAL A 140 18.75 6.71 -7.76
CA VAL A 140 17.55 5.84 -7.71
C VAL A 140 17.33 5.31 -6.28
N GLU A 141 18.39 5.15 -5.49
CA GLU A 141 18.38 4.72 -4.09
C GLU A 141 17.52 5.60 -3.18
N ASP A 142 17.38 6.89 -3.51
CA ASP A 142 16.56 7.85 -2.76
C ASP A 142 15.05 7.57 -2.90
N LEU A 143 14.65 6.65 -3.78
CA LEU A 143 13.28 6.12 -3.83
C LEU A 143 12.94 5.24 -2.62
N LEU A 144 13.93 4.73 -1.88
CA LEU A 144 13.69 3.77 -0.79
C LEU A 144 12.71 4.27 0.29
N PRO A 145 12.83 5.49 0.82
CA PRO A 145 11.85 6.02 1.77
C PRO A 145 10.44 6.12 1.17
N ALA A 146 10.33 6.60 -0.06
CA ALA A 146 9.04 6.73 -0.75
C ALA A 146 8.40 5.36 -1.02
N LEU A 147 9.18 4.36 -1.44
CA LEU A 147 8.72 2.98 -1.64
C LEU A 147 8.23 2.35 -0.33
N ARG A 148 8.92 2.59 0.79
CA ARG A 148 8.48 2.14 2.11
C ARG A 148 7.15 2.78 2.52
N ALA A 149 7.00 4.08 2.30
CA ALA A 149 5.76 4.80 2.57
C ALA A 149 4.61 4.32 1.67
N LEU A 150 4.86 4.15 0.36
CA LEU A 150 3.90 3.62 -0.60
C LEU A 150 3.42 2.23 -0.17
N ARG A 151 4.34 1.34 0.20
CA ARG A 151 4.01 0.01 0.74
C ARG A 151 3.11 0.12 1.96
N ALA A 152 3.43 0.98 2.92
CA ALA A 152 2.63 1.15 4.13
C ALA A 152 1.20 1.61 3.81
N VAL A 153 1.04 2.58 2.90
CA VAL A 153 -0.28 3.06 2.44
C VAL A 153 -1.06 1.96 1.73
N CYS A 154 -0.41 1.16 0.88
CA CYS A 154 -1.04 0.02 0.20
C CYS A 154 -1.54 -1.03 1.20
N LEU A 155 -0.73 -1.35 2.22
CA LEU A 155 -1.12 -2.30 3.26
C LEU A 155 -2.23 -1.77 4.16
N LEU A 156 -2.22 -0.48 4.47
CA LEU A 156 -3.27 0.15 5.27
C LEU A 156 -4.64 0.04 4.59
N LYS A 157 -4.68 0.20 3.26
CA LYS A 157 -5.88 -0.01 2.45
C LYS A 157 -6.39 -1.46 2.44
N LYS A 158 -5.54 -2.44 2.76
CA LYS A 158 -5.91 -3.87 2.89
C LYS A 158 -6.26 -4.25 4.34
N MET A 159 -5.98 -3.37 5.30
CA MET A 159 -6.10 -3.69 6.72
C MET A 159 -7.56 -3.80 7.16
N LYS A 160 -7.85 -4.83 7.95
CA LYS A 160 -9.11 -4.98 8.69
C LYS A 160 -8.80 -5.07 10.18
N ALA A 161 -9.39 -4.20 10.98
CA ALA A 161 -9.28 -4.23 12.43
C ALA A 161 -10.53 -4.86 13.03
N LEU A 162 -10.36 -5.98 13.73
CA LEU A 162 -11.43 -6.63 14.49
C LEU A 162 -11.52 -5.99 15.87
N ILE A 163 -12.70 -5.48 16.22
CA ILE A 163 -13.02 -4.90 17.52
C ILE A 163 -13.99 -5.85 18.21
N ILE A 164 -13.53 -6.46 19.30
CA ILE A 164 -14.36 -7.33 20.15
C ILE A 164 -14.93 -6.49 21.27
N LYS A 165 -16.25 -6.37 21.34
CA LYS A 165 -16.92 -5.67 22.43
C LYS A 165 -18.39 -6.10 22.53
N ASP A 166 -18.82 -6.51 23.72
CA ASP A 166 -20.24 -6.61 24.04
C ASP A 166 -20.78 -5.23 24.40
N PHE A 167 -21.96 -4.90 23.89
CA PHE A 167 -22.60 -3.62 24.11
C PHE A 167 -23.76 -3.65 25.10
N ASP A 168 -23.99 -4.80 25.74
CA ASP A 168 -24.91 -4.92 26.88
C ASP A 168 -24.24 -4.35 28.14
N TYR A 169 -24.16 -3.03 28.20
CA TYR A 169 -23.86 -2.31 29.42
C TYR A 169 -25.17 -1.81 30.03
N ASP A 170 -25.30 -1.95 31.35
CA ASP A 170 -26.36 -1.27 32.10
C ASP A 170 -26.25 0.25 31.83
N PRO A 171 -27.22 0.87 31.13
CA PRO A 171 -27.14 2.28 30.76
C PRO A 171 -27.06 3.21 31.97
N SER A 172 -27.45 2.74 33.16
CA SER A 172 -27.32 3.50 34.41
C SER A 172 -25.88 3.56 34.95
N ARG A 173 -24.98 2.73 34.44
CA ARG A 173 -23.58 2.61 34.89
C ARG A 173 -22.56 3.20 33.92
N VAL A 174 -23.02 3.68 32.77
CA VAL A 174 -22.18 4.27 31.74
C VAL A 174 -22.53 5.75 31.60
N ASP A 175 -21.50 6.60 31.46
CA ASP A 175 -21.72 8.01 31.13
C ASP A 175 -22.62 8.09 29.88
N PRO A 176 -23.75 8.82 29.91
CA PRO A 176 -24.67 8.92 28.77
C PRO A 176 -24.00 9.39 27.47
N ARG A 177 -22.87 10.11 27.56
CA ARG A 177 -22.06 10.53 26.40
C ARG A 177 -21.26 9.38 25.76
N MET A 178 -21.16 8.25 26.45
CA MET A 178 -20.48 7.01 26.04
C MET A 178 -21.49 5.89 25.69
N ALA A 179 -22.79 6.11 25.88
CA ALA A 179 -23.85 5.16 25.54
C ALA A 179 -23.96 4.92 24.03
N GLU A 180 -23.73 5.96 23.22
CA GLU A 180 -23.57 5.86 21.77
C GLU A 180 -22.23 6.49 21.35
N PRO A 181 -21.12 5.74 21.46
CA PRO A 181 -19.84 6.27 21.07
C PRO A 181 -19.85 6.59 19.58
N ARG A 182 -19.70 7.88 19.24
CA ARG A 182 -19.65 8.40 17.86
C ARG A 182 -18.63 7.68 16.95
N TRP A 183 -17.68 6.96 17.53
CA TRP A 183 -16.68 6.16 16.83
C TRP A 183 -17.15 4.74 16.44
N MET A 184 -18.36 4.34 16.84
CA MET A 184 -18.93 3.01 16.55
C MET A 184 -20.06 3.04 15.54
N GLY A 185 -20.58 4.23 15.21
CA GLY A 185 -21.56 4.37 14.16
C GLY A 185 -20.96 3.98 12.79
N PRO A 186 -21.80 3.54 11.84
CA PRO A 186 -21.36 3.24 10.47
C PRO A 186 -20.61 4.42 9.84
N GLU A 187 -20.96 5.65 10.22
CA GLU A 187 -20.28 6.88 9.78
C GLU A 187 -18.79 6.91 10.16
N HIS A 188 -18.42 6.41 11.34
CA HIS A 188 -17.01 6.37 11.75
C HIS A 188 -16.24 5.30 11.00
N GLY A 189 -16.85 4.12 10.80
CA GLY A 189 -16.28 3.07 9.95
C GLY A 189 -16.01 3.59 8.54
N GLU A 190 -16.98 4.28 7.95
CA GLU A 190 -16.84 4.92 6.64
C GLU A 190 -15.80 6.06 6.64
N MET A 191 -15.70 6.83 7.72
CA MET A 191 -14.65 7.84 7.86
C MET A 191 -13.25 7.21 7.87
N ILE A 192 -13.06 6.12 8.62
CA ILE A 192 -11.78 5.39 8.67
C ILE A 192 -11.46 4.81 7.30
N LYS A 193 -12.43 4.18 6.64
CA LYS A 193 -12.28 3.65 5.28
C LYS A 193 -11.97 4.73 4.25
N ARG A 194 -12.65 5.87 4.29
CA ARG A 194 -12.40 7.00 3.39
C ARG A 194 -11.00 7.61 3.60
N THR A 195 -10.57 7.73 4.85
CA THR A 195 -9.31 8.41 5.21
C THR A 195 -8.10 7.50 5.00
N PHE A 196 -8.17 6.26 5.49
CA PHE A 196 -7.05 5.35 5.57
C PHE A 196 -7.18 4.15 4.62
N GLY A 197 -8.37 3.89 4.08
CA GLY A 197 -8.68 2.67 3.32
C GLY A 197 -8.87 1.43 4.19
N ALA A 198 -8.63 1.52 5.49
CA ALA A 198 -8.80 0.41 6.42
C ALA A 198 -10.27 0.20 6.78
N SER A 199 -10.65 -1.03 7.12
CA SER A 199 -12.01 -1.36 7.55
C SER A 199 -12.04 -1.78 9.03
N LEU A 200 -13.11 -1.39 9.72
CA LEU A 200 -13.40 -1.89 11.07
C LEU A 200 -14.42 -3.02 10.95
N VAL A 201 -14.18 -4.11 11.67
CA VAL A 201 -15.10 -5.26 11.80
C VAL A 201 -15.41 -5.39 13.28
N PHE A 202 -16.69 -5.48 13.62
CA PHE A 202 -17.12 -5.62 15.01
C PHE A 202 -17.60 -7.04 15.24
N ALA A 203 -17.30 -7.59 16.42
CA ALA A 203 -17.81 -8.86 16.89
C ALA A 203 -18.15 -8.75 18.38
N SER A 204 -19.18 -9.47 18.81
CA SER A 204 -19.50 -9.63 20.23
C SER A 204 -18.52 -10.59 20.92
N TYR A 205 -18.51 -10.57 22.24
CA TYR A 205 -17.85 -11.58 23.04
C TYR A 205 -18.50 -12.95 22.88
N SER A 206 -19.84 -13.02 22.69
CA SER A 206 -20.50 -14.30 22.43
C SER A 206 -19.99 -14.94 21.14
N GLU A 207 -19.86 -14.17 20.06
CA GLU A 207 -19.27 -14.64 18.80
C GLU A 207 -17.82 -15.08 18.98
N LEU A 208 -17.04 -14.35 19.78
CA LEU A 208 -15.67 -14.74 20.12
C LEU A 208 -15.65 -16.06 20.91
N LEU A 209 -16.53 -16.22 21.89
CA LEU A 209 -16.59 -17.40 22.75
C LEU A 209 -17.04 -18.63 21.97
N ASP A 210 -18.00 -18.47 21.06
CA ASP A 210 -18.43 -19.52 20.14
C ASP A 210 -17.27 -19.95 19.23
N ALA A 211 -16.55 -18.96 18.66
CA ALA A 211 -15.35 -19.24 17.86
C ALA A 211 -14.28 -19.98 18.67
N TYR A 212 -14.00 -19.54 19.90
CA TYR A 212 -13.05 -20.18 20.82
C TYR A 212 -13.44 -21.63 21.15
N ASN A 213 -14.72 -21.85 21.47
CA ASN A 213 -15.22 -23.18 21.83
C ASN A 213 -15.26 -24.14 20.63
N SER A 214 -15.35 -23.61 19.39
CA SER A 214 -15.28 -24.41 18.17
C SER A 214 -13.89 -24.97 17.86
N VAL A 215 -12.83 -24.46 18.51
CA VAL A 215 -11.45 -24.94 18.32
C VAL A 215 -11.22 -26.23 19.11
N SER A 216 -10.59 -27.22 18.45
CA SER A 216 -10.19 -28.51 19.05
C SER A 216 -9.29 -28.30 20.26
N GLN A 217 -9.63 -28.95 21.37
CA GLN A 217 -8.80 -28.92 22.59
C GLN A 217 -7.43 -29.58 22.35
N GLU A 218 -7.40 -30.66 21.57
CA GLU A 218 -6.17 -31.41 21.27
C GLU A 218 -5.15 -30.54 20.51
N ASP A 219 -5.64 -29.75 19.53
CA ASP A 219 -4.79 -28.83 18.77
C ASP A 219 -4.25 -27.71 19.68
N GLY A 220 -5.10 -27.16 20.55
CA GLY A 220 -4.71 -26.13 21.52
C GLY A 220 -3.64 -26.63 22.50
N ASP A 221 -3.79 -27.85 23.00
CA ASP A 221 -2.86 -28.50 23.92
C ASP A 221 -1.50 -28.74 23.29
N LYS A 222 -1.48 -29.23 22.05
CA LYS A 222 -0.24 -29.42 21.29
C LYS A 222 0.51 -28.11 21.10
N ILE A 223 -0.19 -27.02 20.76
CA ILE A 223 0.43 -25.70 20.64
C ILE A 223 0.98 -25.22 21.99
N ALA A 224 0.26 -25.45 23.09
CA ALA A 224 0.72 -25.08 24.43
C ALA A 224 2.01 -25.81 24.80
N GLU A 225 2.08 -27.12 24.58
CA GLU A 225 3.27 -27.93 24.84
C GLU A 225 4.46 -27.48 23.98
N GLU A 226 4.24 -27.26 22.67
CA GLU A 226 5.27 -26.75 21.77
C GLU A 226 5.80 -25.37 22.19
N LYS A 227 4.91 -24.49 22.68
CA LYS A 227 5.29 -23.14 23.14
C LYS A 227 6.01 -23.20 24.48
N ALA A 228 5.55 -24.01 25.42
CA ALA A 228 6.19 -24.22 26.71
C ALA A 228 7.61 -24.77 26.54
N ALA A 229 7.80 -25.75 25.65
CA ALA A 229 9.12 -26.33 25.37
C ALA A 229 10.11 -25.35 24.73
N LYS A 230 9.60 -24.35 23.97
CA LYS A 230 10.41 -23.30 23.33
C LYS A 230 10.59 -22.05 24.20
N ALA A 231 9.84 -21.94 25.29
CA ALA A 231 9.89 -20.78 26.16
C ALA A 231 11.15 -20.82 27.02
N LEU A 232 11.77 -19.66 27.22
CA LEU A 232 12.94 -19.52 28.08
C LEU A 232 12.57 -19.71 29.56
N GLU A 233 11.33 -19.36 29.93
CA GLU A 233 10.72 -19.57 31.25
C GLU A 233 9.19 -19.55 31.10
N VAL A 234 8.46 -20.38 31.88
CA VAL A 234 7.00 -20.39 31.94
C VAL A 234 6.55 -20.04 33.35
N LYS A 235 5.87 -18.89 33.52
CA LYS A 235 5.41 -18.36 34.83
C LYS A 235 3.91 -18.58 35.10
N VAL A 236 3.22 -19.24 34.19
CA VAL A 236 1.78 -19.53 34.28
C VAL A 236 1.58 -21.04 34.36
N SER A 237 0.42 -21.47 34.87
CA SER A 237 0.10 -22.89 34.89
C SER A 237 -0.03 -23.44 33.46
N ILE A 238 0.26 -24.73 33.28
CA ILE A 238 0.10 -25.37 31.97
C ILE A 238 -1.36 -25.36 31.52
N ASP A 239 -2.31 -25.40 32.46
CA ASP A 239 -3.74 -25.34 32.18
C ASP A 239 -4.17 -23.96 31.64
N ASP A 240 -3.63 -22.88 32.22
CA ASP A 240 -3.86 -21.53 31.70
C ASP A 240 -3.22 -21.34 30.32
N LEU A 241 -2.07 -21.96 30.09
CA LEU A 241 -1.42 -21.94 28.78
C LEU A 241 -2.26 -22.67 27.72
N LYS A 242 -2.81 -23.84 28.06
CA LYS A 242 -3.72 -24.61 27.21
C LYS A 242 -4.99 -23.83 26.88
N LYS A 243 -5.57 -23.14 27.87
CA LYS A 243 -6.71 -22.26 27.65
C LYS A 243 -6.36 -21.09 26.73
N ALA A 244 -5.17 -20.51 26.84
CA ALA A 244 -4.76 -19.36 26.04
C ALA A 244 -4.36 -19.68 24.59
N THR A 245 -4.04 -20.94 24.28
CA THR A 245 -3.64 -21.39 22.94
C THR A 245 -4.77 -21.87 22.06
N ARG A 246 -5.96 -22.07 22.63
CA ARG A 246 -7.22 -22.25 21.90
C ARG A 246 -7.68 -20.92 21.30
#